data_AF-A0A3M7NZM1-F1
#
_entry.id   AF-A0A3M7NZM1-F1
#
_cell.length_a   1.000
_cell.length_b   1.000
_cell.length_c   1.000
_cell.angle_alpha   90.00
_cell.angle_beta   90.00
_cell.angle_gamma   90.00
#
_symmetry.space_group_name_H-M   'P 1'
#
loop_
_entity.id
_entity.type
_entity.pdbx_description
1 polymer ?
#
loop_
_entity_poly.entity_id
_entity_poly.type
_entity_poly.pdbx_seq_one_letter_code
_entity_poly.pdbx_strand_id
1 'polypeptide(L)'
;MSPPPPPFTLQRATTADLAELVALQYACFPPFVREIFMGCNSEADLPRVVEDVSAGMARDPHDIWIKVTDNASGKVIAASNWKVHLNSSSSAAGADLSDDKPVPWLTGERAQQAKKAFDTMNEKRHRANPGGYIHLHICYTDAEYRRRGAGHMMMQWGCELADQLFLPGWVEASEEGSALYRTFGVVDGKPLIRAISLPRENPVPPFKVSPVPAYREQLLEVYIRSLIPTKELGELKQLDWLLNLVDLADKPTVLNTAILCLATVRISKKHADNVLSQQSLALYTDGLWQLQKALWDPELMYTDGVLAACFLLSMYELYQCPGGNKRGYVSHCDGSLRLAQLRGPEAHQHGFAHSLFLAVRFQGILQALDRHQPTFLTEPEWMEVPWRYQPKTMGDRLWDHIAQAPGMMNTADKFNLMRPIEILSTTLDVIEKCWGMDESMQELYHSLEASVPGPLYWPKLSTRSSSADDDDLGKVFPVSYEFSNLAIATWSMMYWSTLTMMYNGITLLYGVMQQIPTRRNEQRMHLRGGWVPEIFRYDETTAIVAKS
;
A
#
# COMPACT_ATOMS: atom_id res chain seq x y z
N MET A 1 -33.88 20.08 6.24
CA MET A 1 -33.47 20.15 7.66
C MET A 1 -33.16 18.74 8.10
N SER A 2 -31.92 18.45 8.51
CA SER A 2 -31.58 17.15 9.09
C SER A 2 -32.34 16.97 10.41
N PRO A 3 -32.81 15.74 10.74
CA PRO A 3 -33.44 15.51 12.03
C PRO A 3 -32.47 15.84 13.16
N PRO A 4 -32.96 16.37 14.30
CA PRO A 4 -32.10 16.63 15.45
C PRO A 4 -31.44 15.33 15.91
N PRO A 5 -30.18 15.38 16.39
CA PRO A 5 -29.50 14.20 16.92
C PRO A 5 -30.33 13.57 18.05
N PRO A 6 -30.34 12.22 18.16
CA PRO A 6 -31.08 11.55 19.22
C PRO A 6 -30.59 12.08 20.58
N PRO A 7 -31.49 12.32 21.55
CA PRO A 7 -31.16 12.94 22.84
C PRO A 7 -30.53 11.93 23.81
N PHE A 8 -29.58 11.14 23.32
CA PHE A 8 -28.96 10.04 24.03
C PHE A 8 -27.44 10.22 24.08
N THR A 9 -26.79 9.67 25.10
CA THR A 9 -25.33 9.68 25.24
C THR A 9 -24.82 8.25 25.33
N LEU A 10 -23.81 7.91 24.52
CA LEU A 10 -23.09 6.63 24.59
C LEU A 10 -21.84 6.78 25.46
N GLN A 11 -21.62 5.86 26.40
CA GLN A 11 -20.51 5.89 27.35
C GLN A 11 -19.97 4.49 27.61
N ARG A 12 -18.70 4.39 28.01
CA ARG A 12 -18.14 3.16 28.57
C ARG A 12 -18.87 2.84 29.88
N ALA A 13 -19.30 1.59 30.04
CA ALA A 13 -19.87 1.13 31.30
C ALA A 13 -18.77 0.78 32.31
N THR A 14 -19.06 1.02 33.57
CA THR A 14 -18.23 0.68 34.72
C THR A 14 -18.93 -0.38 35.58
N THR A 15 -18.23 -0.96 36.55
CA THR A 15 -18.83 -1.92 37.48
C THR A 15 -20.01 -1.34 38.27
N ALA A 16 -20.04 -0.03 38.49
CA ALA A 16 -21.14 0.68 39.14
C ALA A 16 -22.45 0.66 38.31
N ASP A 17 -22.35 0.44 37.00
CA ASP A 17 -23.50 0.44 36.09
C ASP A 17 -24.16 -0.93 35.97
N LEU A 18 -23.45 -2.00 36.34
CA LEU A 18 -23.82 -3.38 36.01
C LEU A 18 -25.18 -3.80 36.56
N ALA A 19 -25.57 -3.32 37.75
CA ALA A 19 -26.87 -3.65 38.33
C ALA A 19 -28.03 -3.15 37.43
N GLU A 20 -27.91 -1.94 36.90
CA GLU A 20 -28.90 -1.36 35.99
C GLU A 20 -28.85 -2.04 34.60
N LEU A 21 -27.64 -2.34 34.09
CA LEU A 21 -27.46 -3.03 32.80
C LEU A 21 -28.08 -4.43 32.82
N VAL A 22 -27.77 -5.23 33.85
CA VAL A 22 -28.22 -6.61 33.96
C VAL A 22 -29.74 -6.68 34.19
N ALA A 23 -30.33 -5.75 34.95
CA ALA A 23 -31.78 -5.65 35.08
C ALA A 23 -32.45 -5.30 33.74
N LEU A 24 -31.88 -4.35 32.98
CA LEU A 24 -32.36 -4.00 31.65
C LEU A 24 -32.21 -5.16 30.65
N GLN A 25 -31.08 -5.88 30.69
CA GLN A 25 -30.84 -7.08 29.90
C GLN A 25 -31.90 -8.14 30.19
N TYR A 26 -32.17 -8.40 31.48
CA TYR A 26 -33.21 -9.32 31.90
C TYR A 26 -34.55 -8.90 31.29
N ALA A 27 -34.97 -7.64 31.43
CA ALA A 27 -36.21 -7.15 30.86
C ALA A 27 -36.29 -7.31 29.31
N CYS A 28 -35.17 -7.18 28.60
CA CYS A 28 -35.14 -7.16 27.13
C CYS A 28 -35.25 -8.54 26.45
N PHE A 29 -34.80 -9.62 27.10
CA PHE A 29 -34.73 -10.95 26.48
C PHE A 29 -35.90 -11.86 26.93
N PRO A 30 -36.31 -12.88 26.16
CA PRO A 30 -37.34 -13.83 26.58
C PRO A 30 -36.79 -14.85 27.60
N PRO A 31 -37.66 -15.55 28.37
CA PRO A 31 -37.25 -16.50 29.41
C PRO A 31 -36.20 -17.52 28.97
N PHE A 32 -36.37 -18.12 27.79
CA PHE A 32 -35.41 -19.08 27.25
C PHE A 32 -33.99 -18.51 27.13
N VAL A 33 -33.83 -17.26 26.67
CA VAL A 33 -32.52 -16.63 26.53
C VAL A 33 -31.93 -16.29 27.90
N ARG A 34 -32.76 -15.82 28.85
CA ARG A 34 -32.34 -15.55 30.23
C ARG A 34 -31.86 -16.81 30.93
N GLU A 35 -32.58 -17.91 30.79
CA GLU A 35 -32.26 -19.17 31.47
C GLU A 35 -31.01 -19.85 30.89
N ILE A 36 -30.82 -19.80 29.57
CA ILE A 36 -29.72 -20.50 28.89
C ILE A 36 -28.43 -19.67 28.85
N PHE A 37 -28.51 -18.38 28.51
CA PHE A 37 -27.33 -17.55 28.27
C PHE A 37 -26.96 -16.67 29.47
N MET A 38 -27.93 -16.29 30.31
CA MET A 38 -27.66 -15.53 31.54
C MET A 38 -27.66 -16.41 32.81
N GLY A 39 -28.26 -17.60 32.74
CA GLY A 39 -28.52 -18.45 33.90
C GLY A 39 -29.45 -17.83 34.93
N CYS A 40 -30.36 -16.95 34.51
CA CYS A 40 -31.38 -16.33 35.36
C CYS A 40 -32.74 -16.99 35.18
N ASN A 41 -33.32 -17.50 36.27
CA ASN A 41 -34.70 -17.98 36.30
C ASN A 41 -35.66 -16.90 36.81
N SER A 42 -35.17 -16.02 37.67
CA SER A 42 -35.94 -14.91 38.26
C SER A 42 -35.04 -13.70 38.51
N GLU A 43 -35.64 -12.56 38.83
CA GLU A 43 -34.90 -11.36 39.22
C GLU A 43 -34.02 -11.56 40.47
N ALA A 44 -34.31 -12.58 41.29
CA ALA A 44 -33.47 -12.93 42.44
C ALA A 44 -32.06 -13.41 42.04
N ASP A 45 -31.86 -13.81 40.79
CA ASP A 45 -30.55 -14.26 40.26
C ASP A 45 -29.68 -13.10 39.75
N LEU A 46 -30.23 -11.89 39.56
CA LEU A 46 -29.51 -10.75 38.98
C LEU A 46 -28.24 -10.35 39.75
N PRO A 47 -28.22 -10.32 41.11
CA PRO A 47 -27.00 -9.97 41.84
C PRO A 47 -25.83 -10.92 41.52
N ARG A 48 -26.11 -12.20 41.27
CA ARG A 48 -25.08 -13.18 40.90
C ARG A 48 -24.53 -12.94 39.50
N VAL A 49 -25.40 -12.54 38.56
CA VAL A 49 -24.96 -12.17 37.20
C VAL A 49 -24.11 -10.90 37.22
N VAL A 50 -24.49 -9.91 38.04
CA VAL A 50 -23.69 -8.70 38.23
C VAL A 50 -22.29 -9.04 38.74
N GLU A 51 -22.17 -9.95 39.71
CA GLU A 51 -20.87 -10.41 40.23
C GLU A 51 -20.03 -11.09 39.15
N ASP A 52 -20.62 -11.98 38.34
CA ASP A 52 -19.92 -12.70 37.27
C ASP A 52 -19.45 -11.77 36.15
N VAL A 53 -20.31 -10.86 35.67
CA VAL A 53 -19.96 -9.86 34.65
C VAL A 53 -18.90 -8.91 35.19
N SER A 54 -18.98 -8.51 36.46
CA SER A 54 -17.97 -7.67 37.11
C SER A 54 -16.61 -8.37 37.18
N ALA A 55 -16.59 -9.67 37.48
CA ALA A 55 -15.37 -10.47 37.49
C ALA A 55 -14.81 -10.65 36.07
N GLY A 56 -15.67 -10.79 35.06
CA GLY A 56 -15.30 -10.81 33.64
C GLY A 56 -14.58 -9.54 33.20
N MET A 57 -15.19 -8.37 33.44
CA MET A 57 -14.62 -7.06 33.12
C MET A 57 -13.27 -6.79 33.80
N ALA A 58 -13.07 -7.30 35.02
CA ALA A 58 -11.81 -7.15 35.74
C ALA A 58 -10.71 -8.10 35.21
N ARG A 59 -11.11 -9.27 34.72
CA ARG A 59 -10.20 -10.32 34.25
C ARG A 59 -9.71 -10.08 32.82
N ASP A 60 -10.57 -9.55 31.94
CA ASP A 60 -10.23 -9.33 30.54
C ASP A 60 -10.43 -7.85 30.14
N PRO A 61 -9.35 -7.08 29.92
CA PRO A 61 -9.46 -5.68 29.47
C PRO A 61 -10.04 -5.55 28.05
N HIS A 62 -10.11 -6.64 27.28
CA HIS A 62 -10.71 -6.69 25.96
C HIS A 62 -12.21 -7.00 25.99
N ASP A 63 -12.80 -7.19 27.18
CA ASP A 63 -14.23 -7.35 27.40
C ASP A 63 -14.90 -5.98 27.64
N ILE A 64 -15.54 -5.45 26.60
CA ILE A 64 -15.96 -4.05 26.53
C ILE A 64 -17.47 -3.89 26.63
N TRP A 65 -17.91 -3.39 27.79
CA TRP A 65 -19.28 -2.93 27.97
C TRP A 65 -19.43 -1.45 27.67
N ILE A 66 -20.42 -1.11 26.85
CA ILE A 66 -20.88 0.26 26.61
C ILE A 66 -22.37 0.38 26.90
N LYS A 67 -22.79 1.56 27.34
CA LYS A 67 -24.18 1.89 27.67
C LYS A 67 -24.64 3.14 26.95
N VAL A 68 -25.94 3.27 26.76
CA VAL A 68 -26.58 4.47 26.24
C VAL A 68 -27.56 4.99 27.29
N THR A 69 -27.44 6.27 27.65
CA THR A 69 -28.32 6.95 28.60
C THR A 69 -29.22 7.96 27.89
N ASP A 70 -30.44 8.12 28.39
CA ASP A 70 -31.32 9.21 28.00
C ASP A 70 -30.93 10.51 28.70
N ASN A 71 -30.68 11.58 27.95
CA ASN A 71 -30.13 12.82 28.51
C ASN A 71 -31.11 13.55 29.44
N ALA A 72 -32.42 13.34 29.26
CA ALA A 72 -33.44 13.99 30.08
C ALA A 72 -33.61 13.31 31.43
N SER A 73 -33.65 11.97 31.45
CA SER A 73 -33.89 11.18 32.66
C SER A 73 -32.62 10.67 33.35
N GLY A 74 -31.49 10.62 32.65
CA GLY A 74 -30.26 9.97 33.11
C GLY A 74 -30.32 8.44 33.14
N LYS A 75 -31.47 7.84 32.81
CA LYS A 75 -31.71 6.39 32.82
C LYS A 75 -30.88 5.70 31.74
N VAL A 76 -30.33 4.52 32.02
CA VAL A 76 -29.76 3.66 30.98
C VAL A 76 -30.88 3.02 30.16
N ILE A 77 -30.82 3.22 28.85
CA ILE A 77 -31.86 2.79 27.90
C ILE A 77 -31.38 1.69 26.94
N ALA A 78 -30.08 1.46 26.84
CA ALA A 78 -29.51 0.40 26.02
C ALA A 78 -28.10 0.05 26.47
N ALA A 79 -27.65 -1.17 26.17
CA ALA A 79 -26.26 -1.57 26.39
C ALA A 79 -25.81 -2.63 25.40
N SER A 80 -24.49 -2.75 25.23
CA SER A 80 -23.87 -3.83 24.45
C SER A 80 -22.52 -4.23 25.00
N ASN A 81 -22.16 -5.49 24.79
CA ASN A 81 -20.87 -6.07 25.12
C ASN A 81 -20.11 -6.47 23.85
N TRP A 82 -18.86 -6.03 23.77
CA TRP A 82 -17.96 -6.25 22.63
C TRP A 82 -16.66 -6.89 23.12
N LYS A 83 -16.23 -7.97 22.48
CA LYS A 83 -14.98 -8.68 22.82
C LYS A 83 -13.98 -8.56 21.68
N VAL A 84 -12.73 -8.21 21.99
CA VAL A 84 -11.67 -8.00 21.00
C VAL A 84 -10.69 -9.17 21.01
N HIS A 85 -10.57 -9.86 19.87
CA HIS A 85 -9.68 -11.00 19.68
C HIS A 85 -8.53 -10.59 18.74
N LEU A 86 -7.31 -10.40 19.25
CA LEU A 86 -6.19 -9.84 18.47
C LEU A 86 -5.31 -10.91 17.75
N ASN A 87 -5.14 -12.10 18.32
CA ASN A 87 -4.26 -13.16 17.78
C ASN A 87 -4.94 -14.54 17.86
N SER A 88 -5.22 -15.17 16.71
CA SER A 88 -5.76 -16.55 16.67
C SER A 88 -4.71 -17.63 16.38
N SER A 89 -3.41 -17.29 16.31
CA SER A 89 -2.36 -18.31 16.07
C SER A 89 -1.79 -18.89 17.36
N SER A 90 -2.10 -20.17 17.59
CA SER A 90 -1.25 -21.20 18.21
C SER A 90 -0.84 -21.06 19.68
N SER A 91 -1.79 -21.15 20.60
CA SER A 91 -1.60 -21.99 21.80
C SER A 91 -2.95 -22.50 22.31
N ALA A 92 -3.03 -23.79 22.66
CA ALA A 92 -4.23 -24.36 23.28
C ALA A 92 -4.62 -23.66 24.61
N ALA A 93 -3.70 -22.88 25.21
CA ALA A 93 -3.92 -22.09 26.40
C ALA A 93 -4.58 -20.72 26.15
N GLY A 94 -4.45 -20.15 24.94
CA GLY A 94 -5.04 -18.84 24.58
C GLY A 94 -6.49 -18.93 24.13
N ALA A 95 -6.89 -20.04 23.50
CA ALA A 95 -8.27 -20.27 23.05
C ALA A 95 -9.28 -20.38 24.22
N ASP A 96 -8.84 -20.88 25.38
CA ASP A 96 -9.72 -21.13 26.53
C ASP A 96 -10.11 -19.85 27.31
N LEU A 97 -9.40 -18.73 27.10
CA LEU A 97 -9.72 -17.43 27.70
C LEU A 97 -10.68 -16.59 26.85
N SER A 98 -10.75 -16.85 25.54
CA SER A 98 -11.53 -16.04 24.61
C SER A 98 -12.94 -16.59 24.32
N ASP A 99 -13.17 -17.86 24.64
CA ASP A 99 -14.42 -18.55 24.34
C ASP A 99 -15.52 -18.18 25.33
N ASP A 100 -16.74 -18.01 24.82
CA ASP A 100 -17.91 -17.90 25.67
C ASP A 100 -18.20 -19.24 26.34
N LYS A 101 -18.48 -19.20 27.64
CA LYS A 101 -18.73 -20.36 28.48
C LYS A 101 -20.08 -20.23 29.19
N PRO A 102 -20.79 -21.34 29.43
CA PRO A 102 -21.96 -21.32 30.31
C PRO A 102 -21.58 -20.76 31.68
N VAL A 103 -22.52 -20.04 32.29
CA VAL A 103 -22.32 -19.51 33.63
C VAL A 103 -22.09 -20.64 34.66
N PRO A 104 -21.19 -20.47 35.65
CA PRO A 104 -20.77 -21.57 36.53
C PRO A 104 -21.88 -22.20 37.38
N TRP A 105 -22.96 -21.46 37.66
CA TRP A 105 -24.06 -21.92 38.52
C TRP A 105 -25.17 -22.66 37.76
N LEU A 106 -25.08 -22.76 36.43
CA LEU A 106 -26.04 -23.53 35.66
C LEU A 106 -25.78 -25.03 35.86
N THR A 107 -26.83 -25.81 36.14
CA THR A 107 -26.71 -27.26 36.41
C THR A 107 -27.69 -28.09 35.61
N GLY A 108 -27.48 -29.41 35.58
CA GLY A 108 -28.39 -30.37 34.96
C GLY A 108 -28.55 -30.18 33.45
N GLU A 109 -29.77 -30.41 32.95
CA GLU A 109 -30.09 -30.35 31.51
C GLU A 109 -29.82 -28.97 30.91
N ARG A 110 -30.12 -27.89 31.63
CA ARG A 110 -29.89 -26.52 31.16
C ARG A 110 -28.40 -26.21 30.97
N ALA A 111 -27.53 -26.73 31.84
CA ALA A 111 -26.07 -26.59 31.67
C ALA A 111 -25.59 -27.28 30.40
N GLN A 112 -26.12 -28.46 30.09
CA GLN A 112 -25.80 -29.20 28.87
C GLN A 112 -26.30 -28.47 27.62
N GLN A 113 -27.51 -27.92 27.67
CA GLN A 113 -28.09 -27.12 26.57
C GLN A 113 -27.26 -25.85 26.31
N ALA A 114 -26.91 -25.11 27.35
CA ALA A 114 -26.07 -23.92 27.26
C ALA A 114 -24.67 -24.26 26.71
N LYS A 115 -24.03 -25.32 27.23
CA LYS A 115 -22.72 -25.77 26.75
C LYS A 115 -22.76 -26.09 25.26
N LYS A 116 -23.76 -26.87 24.83
CA LYS A 116 -23.92 -27.22 23.42
C LYS A 116 -24.11 -25.98 22.54
N ALA A 117 -24.88 -24.99 23.01
CA ALA A 117 -25.11 -23.74 22.28
C ALA A 117 -23.80 -22.94 22.12
N PHE A 118 -23.08 -22.70 23.22
CA PHE A 118 -21.81 -21.97 23.20
C PHE A 118 -20.73 -22.68 22.39
N ASP A 119 -20.55 -24.01 22.57
CA ASP A 119 -19.58 -24.79 21.78
C ASP A 119 -19.85 -24.61 20.27
N THR A 120 -21.13 -24.69 19.85
CA THR A 120 -21.52 -24.53 18.44
C THR A 120 -21.25 -23.12 17.92
N MET A 121 -21.50 -22.10 18.73
CA MET A 121 -21.26 -20.69 18.36
C MET A 121 -19.75 -20.39 18.28
N ASN A 122 -18.97 -20.85 19.26
CA ASN A 122 -17.52 -20.70 19.30
C ASN A 122 -16.87 -21.39 18.08
N GLU A 123 -17.28 -22.63 17.78
CA GLU A 123 -16.76 -23.37 16.62
C GLU A 123 -17.02 -22.62 15.30
N LYS A 124 -18.21 -22.05 15.12
CA LYS A 124 -18.54 -21.24 13.93
C LYS A 124 -17.71 -19.96 13.87
N ARG A 125 -17.54 -19.27 15.00
CA ARG A 125 -16.71 -18.06 15.11
C ARG A 125 -15.28 -18.31 14.70
N HIS A 126 -14.65 -19.32 15.29
CA HIS A 126 -13.26 -19.69 15.00
C HIS A 126 -13.08 -20.15 13.55
N ARG A 127 -14.02 -20.93 13.03
CA ARG A 127 -13.99 -21.37 11.63
C ARG A 127 -14.08 -20.19 10.66
N ALA A 128 -14.92 -19.20 10.95
CA ALA A 128 -15.10 -18.05 10.08
C ALA A 128 -13.97 -17.01 10.23
N ASN A 129 -13.31 -16.97 11.40
CA ASN A 129 -12.30 -15.97 11.72
C ASN A 129 -11.02 -16.65 12.22
N PRO A 130 -10.20 -17.24 11.31
CA PRO A 130 -8.93 -17.87 11.69
C PRO A 130 -7.84 -16.86 12.11
N GLY A 131 -8.12 -15.56 12.02
CA GLY A 131 -7.28 -14.45 12.50
C GLY A 131 -7.92 -13.73 13.70
N GLY A 132 -7.51 -12.49 13.96
CA GLY A 132 -8.22 -11.65 14.94
C GLY A 132 -9.61 -11.24 14.46
N TYR A 133 -10.53 -10.90 15.38
CA TYR A 133 -11.88 -10.40 15.09
C TYR A 133 -12.46 -9.63 16.28
N ILE A 134 -13.51 -8.82 16.03
CA ILE A 134 -14.32 -8.19 17.09
C ILE A 134 -15.67 -8.88 17.15
N HIS A 135 -16.06 -9.31 18.34
CA HIS A 135 -17.32 -9.99 18.59
C HIS A 135 -18.32 -9.07 19.29
N LEU A 136 -19.48 -8.84 18.69
CA LEU A 136 -20.64 -8.31 19.42
C LEU A 136 -21.30 -9.46 20.17
N HIS A 137 -20.96 -9.61 21.44
CA HIS A 137 -21.48 -10.69 22.29
C HIS A 137 -22.95 -10.46 22.65
N ILE A 138 -23.34 -9.22 22.96
CA ILE A 138 -24.76 -8.91 23.24
C ILE A 138 -25.09 -7.45 22.94
N CYS A 139 -26.32 -7.19 22.48
CA CYS A 139 -26.85 -5.84 22.25
C CYS A 139 -28.35 -5.82 22.56
N TYR A 140 -28.80 -4.86 23.37
CA TYR A 140 -30.21 -4.74 23.74
C TYR A 140 -30.62 -3.29 23.99
N THR A 141 -31.91 -2.99 23.81
CA THR A 141 -32.50 -1.65 24.00
C THR A 141 -33.86 -1.81 24.68
N ASP A 142 -34.10 -0.97 25.68
CA ASP A 142 -35.37 -0.83 26.39
C ASP A 142 -36.53 -0.72 25.39
N ALA A 143 -37.61 -1.47 25.62
CA ALA A 143 -38.74 -1.57 24.72
C ALA A 143 -39.33 -0.20 24.35
N GLU A 144 -39.36 0.75 25.29
CA GLU A 144 -39.90 2.11 25.08
C GLU A 144 -38.96 3.01 24.25
N TYR A 145 -37.69 2.61 24.10
CA TYR A 145 -36.64 3.38 23.43
C TYR A 145 -36.19 2.76 22.09
N ARG A 146 -36.81 1.65 21.66
CA ARG A 146 -36.50 1.00 20.39
C ARG A 146 -36.78 1.92 19.20
N ARG A 147 -36.03 1.71 18.11
CA ARG A 147 -36.15 2.47 16.84
C ARG A 147 -35.91 4.00 16.99
N ARG A 148 -35.30 4.44 18.08
CA ARG A 148 -34.91 5.85 18.33
C ARG A 148 -33.41 6.11 18.20
N GLY A 149 -32.62 5.12 17.77
CA GLY A 149 -31.20 5.28 17.44
C GLY A 149 -30.20 4.71 18.46
N ALA A 150 -30.62 4.28 19.65
CA ALA A 150 -29.70 3.75 20.67
C ALA A 150 -28.90 2.52 20.19
N GLY A 151 -29.57 1.54 19.56
CA GLY A 151 -28.89 0.39 18.96
C GLY A 151 -27.95 0.76 17.79
N HIS A 152 -28.28 1.80 17.02
CA HIS A 152 -27.41 2.31 15.96
C HIS A 152 -26.13 2.93 16.54
N MET A 153 -26.21 3.69 17.64
CA MET A 153 -25.05 4.27 18.31
C MET A 153 -24.08 3.20 18.80
N MET A 154 -24.61 2.12 19.41
CA MET A 154 -23.77 1.01 19.90
C MET A 154 -23.13 0.20 18.78
N MET A 155 -23.89 -0.09 17.71
CA MET A 155 -23.33 -0.73 16.50
C MET A 155 -22.28 0.12 15.82
N GLN A 156 -22.54 1.43 15.70
CA GLN A 156 -21.59 2.38 15.13
C GLN A 156 -20.27 2.36 15.90
N TRP A 157 -20.33 2.42 17.24
CA TRP A 157 -19.13 2.34 18.08
C TRP A 157 -18.34 1.05 17.85
N GLY A 158 -19.01 -0.11 17.79
CA GLY A 158 -18.31 -1.39 17.62
C GLY A 158 -17.77 -1.61 16.21
N CYS A 159 -18.47 -1.13 15.18
CA CYS A 159 -17.97 -1.11 13.82
C CYS A 159 -16.78 -0.16 13.68
N GLU A 160 -16.82 1.03 14.28
CA GLU A 160 -15.69 1.97 14.32
C GLU A 160 -14.49 1.36 15.03
N LEU A 161 -14.69 0.61 16.12
CA LEU A 161 -13.61 -0.12 16.80
C LEU A 161 -13.02 -1.22 15.90
N ALA A 162 -13.86 -1.95 15.16
CA ALA A 162 -13.43 -2.99 14.22
C ALA A 162 -12.61 -2.40 13.07
N ASP A 163 -13.07 -1.27 12.53
CA ASP A 163 -12.38 -0.51 11.49
C ASP A 163 -11.02 0.04 12.01
N GLN A 164 -10.96 0.56 13.24
CA GLN A 164 -9.73 1.06 13.86
C GLN A 164 -8.67 -0.04 14.07
N LEU A 165 -9.10 -1.27 14.39
CA LEU A 165 -8.22 -2.40 14.67
C LEU A 165 -7.93 -3.28 13.46
N PHE A 166 -8.52 -3.00 12.30
CA PHE A 166 -8.42 -3.84 11.09
C PHE A 166 -8.90 -5.26 11.29
N LEU A 167 -9.91 -5.43 12.14
CA LEU A 167 -10.45 -6.73 12.49
C LEU A 167 -11.84 -6.92 11.89
N PRO A 168 -12.17 -8.10 11.34
CA PRO A 168 -13.54 -8.41 10.96
C PRO A 168 -14.47 -8.40 12.18
N GLY A 169 -15.71 -7.94 11.98
CA GLY A 169 -16.77 -8.00 12.99
C GLY A 169 -17.60 -9.28 12.90
N TRP A 170 -17.99 -9.84 14.05
CA TRP A 170 -18.85 -11.01 14.14
C TRP A 170 -20.01 -10.78 15.12
N VAL A 171 -21.20 -11.30 14.78
CA VAL A 171 -22.39 -11.25 15.65
C VAL A 171 -23.29 -12.46 15.41
N GLU A 172 -23.79 -13.04 16.49
CA GLU A 172 -24.93 -13.97 16.48
C GLU A 172 -26.24 -13.17 16.48
N ALA A 173 -26.91 -13.10 15.34
CA ALA A 173 -28.09 -12.27 15.17
C ALA A 173 -29.39 -12.98 15.57
N SER A 174 -30.23 -12.30 16.37
CA SER A 174 -31.66 -12.62 16.45
C SER A 174 -32.41 -12.09 15.22
N GLU A 175 -33.62 -12.59 14.96
CA GLU A 175 -34.47 -12.09 13.87
C GLU A 175 -34.75 -10.58 14.01
N GLU A 176 -34.95 -10.12 15.25
CA GLU A 176 -35.21 -8.72 15.60
C GLU A 176 -33.96 -7.83 15.41
N GLY A 177 -32.77 -8.34 15.76
CA GLY A 177 -31.50 -7.63 15.63
C GLY A 177 -30.94 -7.62 14.21
N SER A 178 -31.26 -8.65 13.40
CA SER A 178 -30.73 -8.83 12.04
C SER A 178 -30.99 -7.61 11.14
N ALA A 179 -32.16 -6.98 11.25
CA ALA A 179 -32.47 -5.78 10.50
C ALA A 179 -31.52 -4.61 10.83
N LEU A 180 -31.14 -4.44 12.09
CA LEU A 180 -30.15 -3.43 12.51
C LEU A 180 -28.75 -3.81 12.00
N TYR A 181 -28.32 -5.05 12.21
CA TYR A 181 -26.97 -5.49 11.83
C TYR A 181 -26.73 -5.41 10.31
N ARG A 182 -27.76 -5.70 9.49
CA ARG A 182 -27.71 -5.52 8.04
C ARG A 182 -27.48 -4.07 7.61
N THR A 183 -27.94 -3.08 8.39
CA THR A 183 -27.62 -1.65 8.09
C THR A 183 -26.14 -1.33 8.22
N PHE A 184 -25.40 -2.13 8.99
CA PHE A 184 -23.95 -2.04 9.15
C PHE A 184 -23.17 -3.01 8.25
N GLY A 185 -23.85 -3.71 7.33
CA GLY A 185 -23.21 -4.60 6.36
C GLY A 185 -22.96 -6.03 6.84
N VAL A 186 -23.57 -6.46 7.96
CA VAL A 186 -23.52 -7.86 8.42
C VAL A 186 -24.33 -8.75 7.47
N VAL A 187 -23.73 -9.86 7.00
CA VAL A 187 -24.33 -10.84 6.08
C VAL A 187 -24.36 -12.24 6.69
N ASP A 188 -25.39 -13.01 6.36
CA ASP A 188 -25.59 -14.35 6.93
C ASP A 188 -24.57 -15.36 6.36
N GLY A 189 -23.80 -16.02 7.25
CA GLY A 189 -23.11 -17.29 6.96
C GLY A 189 -21.83 -17.26 6.09
N LYS A 190 -21.16 -16.12 5.91
CA LYS A 190 -19.85 -16.03 5.23
C LYS A 190 -18.91 -15.04 5.95
N PRO A 191 -17.59 -15.29 5.99
CA PRO A 191 -16.63 -14.30 6.46
C PRO A 191 -16.63 -13.05 5.55
N LEU A 192 -16.31 -11.92 6.16
CA LEU A 192 -16.44 -10.57 5.62
C LEU A 192 -15.50 -10.36 4.41
N ILE A 193 -16.00 -10.55 3.18
CA ILE A 193 -15.50 -9.83 2.00
C ILE A 193 -16.58 -8.86 1.60
N ARG A 194 -16.36 -7.57 1.85
CA ARG A 194 -17.22 -6.49 1.36
C ARG A 194 -16.89 -6.20 -0.11
N ALA A 195 -17.22 -7.13 -1.00
CA ALA A 195 -17.41 -6.82 -2.42
C ALA A 195 -18.84 -6.30 -2.57
N ILE A 196 -19.01 -4.98 -2.63
CA ILE A 196 -20.31 -4.35 -2.86
C ILE A 196 -20.69 -4.53 -4.33
N SER A 197 -21.63 -5.43 -4.61
CA SER A 197 -22.53 -5.26 -5.75
C SER A 197 -23.55 -4.18 -5.40
N LEU A 198 -23.52 -3.07 -6.13
CA LEU A 198 -24.39 -1.90 -5.97
C LEU A 198 -25.86 -2.21 -6.36
N PRO A 199 -26.87 -1.85 -5.54
CA PRO A 199 -28.21 -1.51 -6.04
C PRO A 199 -28.31 0.02 -6.26
N ARG A 200 -28.91 0.39 -7.39
CA ARG A 200 -29.05 1.77 -7.89
C ARG A 200 -29.77 2.73 -6.91
N GLU A 201 -29.09 3.86 -6.68
CA GLU A 201 -29.51 5.26 -6.43
C GLU A 201 -30.82 5.61 -5.69
N ASN A 202 -30.70 6.29 -4.54
CA ASN A 202 -30.83 7.77 -4.48
C ASN A 202 -30.15 8.34 -3.20
N PRO A 203 -29.64 9.59 -3.21
CA PRO A 203 -28.37 9.93 -2.54
C PRO A 203 -28.52 10.68 -1.21
N VAL A 204 -27.80 10.22 -0.18
CA VAL A 204 -27.31 11.05 0.94
C VAL A 204 -25.81 11.21 0.71
N PRO A 205 -25.25 12.44 0.77
CA PRO A 205 -23.97 12.71 0.13
C PRO A 205 -22.82 12.00 0.86
N PRO A 206 -21.84 11.45 0.11
CA PRO A 206 -20.66 10.86 0.73
C PRO A 206 -19.93 11.93 1.55
N PHE A 207 -19.36 11.55 2.69
CA PHE A 207 -18.40 12.39 3.41
C PHE A 207 -17.22 12.64 2.46
N LYS A 208 -17.29 13.71 1.67
CA LYS A 208 -16.23 14.06 0.71
C LYS A 208 -15.03 14.55 1.50
N VAL A 209 -13.82 14.14 1.09
CA VAL A 209 -12.61 14.88 1.44
C VAL A 209 -12.89 16.36 1.21
N SER A 210 -12.79 17.14 2.29
CA SER A 210 -13.16 18.55 2.24
C SER A 210 -12.36 19.26 1.14
N PRO A 211 -13.00 19.97 0.21
CA PRO A 211 -12.30 20.71 -0.83
C PRO A 211 -11.63 21.98 -0.27
N VAL A 212 -11.73 22.23 1.03
CA VAL A 212 -11.16 23.40 1.69
C VAL A 212 -9.63 23.34 1.59
N PRO A 213 -8.96 24.39 1.06
CA PRO A 213 -7.52 24.42 0.83
C PRO A 213 -6.67 24.03 2.04
N ALA A 214 -7.05 24.49 3.25
CA ALA A 214 -6.33 24.18 4.49
C ALA A 214 -6.26 22.67 4.80
N TYR A 215 -7.31 21.90 4.48
CA TYR A 215 -7.27 20.44 4.66
C TYR A 215 -6.37 19.78 3.60
N ARG A 216 -6.30 20.33 2.38
CA ARG A 216 -5.42 19.81 1.32
C ARG A 216 -3.94 19.97 1.69
N GLU A 217 -3.58 21.13 2.24
CA GLU A 217 -2.22 21.43 2.69
C GLU A 217 -1.81 20.51 3.85
N GLN A 218 -2.68 20.30 4.84
CA GLN A 218 -2.42 19.36 5.93
C GLN A 218 -2.26 17.91 5.44
N LEU A 219 -3.11 17.48 4.51
CA LEU A 219 -3.03 16.13 3.92
C LEU A 219 -1.74 15.92 3.13
N LEU A 220 -1.32 16.93 2.36
CA LEU A 220 -0.04 16.92 1.64
C LEU A 220 1.14 16.89 2.60
N GLU A 221 1.12 17.68 3.68
CA GLU A 221 2.17 17.68 4.69
C GLU A 221 2.30 16.31 5.37
N VAL A 222 1.17 15.70 5.76
CA VAL A 222 1.14 14.34 6.33
C VAL A 222 1.69 13.31 5.34
N TYR A 223 1.34 13.43 4.05
CA TYR A 223 1.85 12.57 2.99
C TYR A 223 3.38 12.68 2.88
N ILE A 224 3.91 13.89 2.78
CA ILE A 224 5.35 14.17 2.67
C ILE A 224 6.12 13.64 3.89
N ARG A 225 5.63 13.93 5.11
CA ARG A 225 6.25 13.42 6.35
C ARG A 225 6.24 11.90 6.45
N SER A 226 5.25 11.24 5.84
CA SER A 226 5.17 9.76 5.82
C SER A 226 6.11 9.11 4.79
N LEU A 227 6.57 9.87 3.80
CA LEU A 227 7.46 9.40 2.74
C LEU A 227 8.94 9.61 3.05
N ILE A 228 9.25 10.73 3.69
CA ILE A 228 10.59 11.27 3.83
C ILE A 228 10.96 11.19 5.32
N PRO A 229 11.64 10.12 5.78
CA PRO A 229 12.25 10.11 7.11
C PRO A 229 13.42 11.11 7.12
N THR A 230 13.10 12.39 7.30
CA THR A 230 13.93 13.59 7.09
C THR A 230 15.30 13.59 7.78
N LYS A 231 15.57 12.67 8.71
CA LYS A 231 16.83 12.62 9.46
C LYS A 231 17.95 11.85 8.74
N GLU A 232 17.66 11.06 7.70
CA GLU A 232 18.63 10.12 7.12
C GLU A 232 18.84 10.24 5.58
N LEU A 233 18.14 11.15 4.89
CA LEU A 233 18.15 11.20 3.42
C LEU A 233 19.46 11.69 2.78
N GLY A 234 20.28 12.49 3.48
CA GLY A 234 21.47 13.10 2.87
C GLY A 234 21.15 13.95 1.64
N GLU A 235 21.96 13.86 0.58
CA GLU A 235 21.82 14.63 -0.68
C GLU A 235 20.86 14.00 -1.72
N LEU A 236 19.89 13.17 -1.31
CA LEU A 236 18.98 12.50 -2.25
C LEU A 236 17.89 13.45 -2.78
N LYS A 237 18.21 14.14 -3.87
CA LYS A 237 17.35 15.17 -4.49
C LYS A 237 16.12 14.67 -5.25
N GLN A 238 16.01 13.37 -5.52
CA GLN A 238 14.93 12.80 -6.34
C GLN A 238 13.54 12.92 -5.69
N LEU A 239 13.48 13.16 -4.38
CA LEU A 239 12.25 13.41 -3.63
C LEU A 239 12.03 14.90 -3.32
N ASP A 240 12.98 15.77 -3.66
CA ASP A 240 12.91 17.21 -3.35
C ASP A 240 11.72 17.88 -4.02
N TRP A 241 11.29 17.38 -5.18
CA TRP A 241 10.12 17.93 -5.86
C TRP A 241 8.83 17.79 -5.05
N LEU A 242 8.69 16.74 -4.23
CA LEU A 242 7.54 16.59 -3.34
C LEU A 242 7.59 17.60 -2.19
N LEU A 243 8.78 17.90 -1.68
CA LEU A 243 8.98 18.95 -0.66
C LEU A 243 8.65 20.32 -1.25
N ASN A 244 9.17 20.61 -2.44
CA ASN A 244 8.94 21.86 -3.17
C ASN A 244 7.49 22.01 -3.65
N LEU A 245 6.70 20.93 -3.65
CA LEU A 245 5.29 20.96 -4.04
C LEU A 245 4.44 21.81 -3.08
N VAL A 246 4.81 21.84 -1.79
CA VAL A 246 4.10 22.63 -0.78
C VAL A 246 4.14 24.11 -1.16
N ASP A 247 5.33 24.58 -1.56
CA ASP A 247 5.62 25.99 -1.82
C ASP A 247 5.19 26.47 -3.21
N LEU A 248 4.66 25.59 -4.07
CA LEU A 248 4.19 25.97 -5.40
C LEU A 248 2.96 26.89 -5.30
N ALA A 249 3.11 28.15 -5.69
CA ALA A 249 2.01 29.11 -5.79
C ALA A 249 1.05 28.72 -6.92
N ASP A 250 -0.25 29.01 -6.75
CA ASP A 250 -1.30 28.85 -7.77
C ASP A 250 -1.33 27.46 -8.45
N LYS A 251 -1.55 26.43 -7.64
CA LYS A 251 -1.69 25.04 -8.11
C LYS A 251 -2.95 24.90 -8.99
N PRO A 252 -2.85 24.40 -10.25
CA PRO A 252 -4.03 24.18 -11.08
C PRO A 252 -4.93 23.10 -10.47
N THR A 253 -6.21 23.10 -10.84
CA THR A 253 -7.21 22.17 -10.26
C THR A 253 -6.76 20.71 -10.36
N VAL A 254 -6.21 20.31 -11.51
CA VAL A 254 -5.70 18.95 -11.74
C VAL A 254 -4.61 18.55 -10.73
N LEU A 255 -3.70 19.48 -10.39
CA LEU A 255 -2.64 19.22 -9.42
C LEU A 255 -3.22 19.04 -8.02
N ASN A 256 -4.15 19.90 -7.61
CA ASN A 256 -4.82 19.79 -6.32
C ASN A 256 -5.58 18.46 -6.19
N THR A 257 -6.23 18.02 -7.26
CA THR A 257 -6.93 16.73 -7.32
C THR A 257 -5.96 15.56 -7.20
N ALA A 258 -4.83 15.60 -7.91
CA ALA A 258 -3.79 14.56 -7.84
C ALA A 258 -3.13 14.49 -6.45
N ILE A 259 -2.84 15.63 -5.82
CA ILE A 259 -2.35 15.71 -4.44
C ILE A 259 -3.34 15.07 -3.48
N LEU A 260 -4.61 15.45 -3.56
CA LEU A 260 -5.66 14.90 -2.71
C LEU A 260 -5.79 13.40 -2.91
N CYS A 261 -5.83 12.93 -4.15
CA CYS A 261 -5.87 11.52 -4.51
C CYS A 261 -4.76 10.72 -3.79
N LEU A 262 -3.52 11.20 -3.90
CA LEU A 262 -2.34 10.52 -3.37
C LEU A 262 -2.24 10.59 -1.83
N ALA A 263 -2.65 11.72 -1.24
CA ALA A 263 -2.72 11.84 0.21
C ALA A 263 -3.83 10.96 0.80
N THR A 264 -5.01 10.97 0.18
CA THR A 264 -6.16 10.13 0.57
C THR A 264 -5.81 8.65 0.51
N VAL A 265 -5.10 8.18 -0.54
CA VAL A 265 -4.73 6.77 -0.64
C VAL A 265 -3.67 6.34 0.38
N ARG A 266 -2.75 7.24 0.76
CA ARG A 266 -1.80 6.91 1.83
C ARG A 266 -2.47 6.81 3.18
N ILE A 267 -3.40 7.70 3.48
CA ILE A 267 -4.19 7.63 4.71
C ILE A 267 -5.05 6.38 4.68
N SER A 268 -5.71 6.08 3.56
CA SER A 268 -6.52 4.88 3.42
C SER A 268 -5.70 3.61 3.67
N LYS A 269 -4.47 3.53 3.17
CA LYS A 269 -3.58 2.38 3.42
C LYS A 269 -3.07 2.33 4.85
N LYS A 270 -2.63 3.47 5.40
CA LYS A 270 -2.15 3.56 6.79
C LYS A 270 -3.23 3.14 7.79
N HIS A 271 -4.48 3.46 7.46
CA HIS A 271 -5.65 3.21 8.30
C HIS A 271 -6.61 2.18 7.70
N ALA A 272 -6.13 1.27 6.83
CA ALA A 272 -6.90 0.27 6.05
C ALA A 272 -8.40 0.61 5.79
N ASP A 273 -8.67 1.86 5.39
CA ASP A 273 -9.99 2.44 5.25
C ASP A 273 -10.47 2.27 3.80
N ASN A 274 -11.46 1.42 3.60
CA ASN A 274 -12.02 1.12 2.29
C ASN A 274 -12.83 2.29 1.70
N VAL A 275 -13.41 3.16 2.52
CA VAL A 275 -14.17 4.33 2.06
C VAL A 275 -13.20 5.37 1.50
N LEU A 276 -12.12 5.68 2.22
CA LEU A 276 -11.06 6.55 1.72
C LEU A 276 -10.38 5.95 0.49
N SER A 277 -10.24 4.61 0.43
CA SER A 277 -9.76 3.93 -0.78
C SER A 277 -10.68 4.19 -1.98
N GLN A 278 -12.00 4.02 -1.83
CA GLN A 278 -12.97 4.33 -2.88
C GLN A 278 -12.99 5.82 -3.27
N GLN A 279 -12.84 6.72 -2.29
CA GLN A 279 -12.74 8.16 -2.55
C GLN A 279 -11.45 8.52 -3.28
N SER A 280 -10.33 7.90 -2.94
CA SER A 280 -9.07 8.07 -3.66
C SER A 280 -9.21 7.62 -5.12
N LEU A 281 -9.96 6.55 -5.38
CA LEU A 281 -10.27 6.10 -6.75
C LEU A 281 -11.19 7.08 -7.50
N ALA A 282 -12.16 7.69 -6.81
CA ALA A 282 -13.00 8.72 -7.39
C ALA A 282 -12.18 9.99 -7.74
N LEU A 283 -11.30 10.42 -6.84
CA LEU A 283 -10.36 11.52 -7.05
C LEU A 283 -9.36 11.19 -8.17
N TYR A 284 -8.90 9.94 -8.26
CA TYR A 284 -8.06 9.47 -9.36
C TYR A 284 -8.78 9.63 -10.70
N THR A 285 -10.03 9.15 -10.79
CA THR A 285 -10.84 9.23 -12.01
C THR A 285 -11.14 10.67 -12.42
N ASP A 286 -11.46 11.54 -11.45
CA ASP A 286 -11.62 12.97 -11.67
C ASP A 286 -10.31 13.62 -12.12
N GLY A 287 -9.19 13.27 -11.49
CA GLY A 287 -7.84 13.70 -11.86
C GLY A 287 -7.48 13.34 -13.29
N LEU A 288 -7.82 12.14 -13.76
CA LEU A 288 -7.62 11.73 -15.16
C LEU A 288 -8.38 12.64 -16.14
N TRP A 289 -9.65 12.95 -15.84
CA TRP A 289 -10.46 13.82 -16.69
C TRP A 289 -9.97 15.27 -16.66
N GLN A 290 -9.59 15.78 -15.50
CA GLN A 290 -9.00 17.11 -15.36
C GLN A 290 -7.65 17.22 -16.07
N LEU A 291 -6.83 16.17 -16.01
CA LEU A 291 -5.56 16.11 -16.75
C LEU A 291 -5.82 16.17 -18.25
N GLN A 292 -6.76 15.36 -18.76
CA GLN A 292 -7.12 15.38 -20.18
C GLN A 292 -7.55 16.78 -20.65
N LYS A 293 -8.34 17.50 -19.82
CA LYS A 293 -8.75 18.88 -20.11
C LYS A 293 -7.59 19.86 -20.12
N ALA A 294 -6.73 19.79 -19.10
CA ALA A 294 -5.57 20.67 -18.99
C ALA A 294 -4.58 20.46 -20.15
N LEU A 295 -4.48 19.24 -20.69
CA LEU A 295 -3.68 18.92 -21.87
C LEU A 295 -4.24 19.50 -23.18
N TRP A 296 -5.52 19.87 -23.22
CA TRP A 296 -6.12 20.56 -24.38
C TRP A 296 -6.14 22.08 -24.25
N ASP A 297 -5.75 22.61 -23.10
CA ASP A 297 -5.71 24.04 -22.83
C ASP A 297 -4.31 24.61 -23.16
N PRO A 298 -4.18 25.51 -24.16
CA PRO A 298 -2.90 26.11 -24.53
C PRO A 298 -2.17 26.86 -23.42
N GLU A 299 -2.89 27.36 -22.42
CA GLU A 299 -2.29 28.09 -21.31
C GLU A 299 -1.78 27.15 -20.21
N LEU A 300 -2.41 25.98 -20.05
CA LEU A 300 -2.10 25.04 -18.96
C LEU A 300 -1.18 23.89 -19.37
N MET A 301 -1.25 23.41 -20.61
CA MET A 301 -0.69 22.11 -21.01
C MET A 301 0.82 21.94 -20.72
N TYR A 302 1.58 23.03 -20.72
CA TYR A 302 3.03 23.04 -20.49
C TYR A 302 3.45 23.56 -19.10
N THR A 303 2.49 23.81 -18.22
CA THR A 303 2.79 24.28 -16.87
C THR A 303 3.42 23.19 -16.00
N ASP A 304 4.16 23.64 -14.97
CA ASP A 304 4.67 22.79 -13.90
C ASP A 304 3.59 21.96 -13.21
N GLY A 305 2.43 22.56 -12.99
CA GLY A 305 1.35 21.90 -12.30
C GLY A 305 0.76 20.72 -13.08
N VAL A 306 0.68 20.81 -14.41
CA VAL A 306 0.18 19.71 -15.26
C VAL A 306 1.17 18.54 -15.30
N LEU A 307 2.47 18.82 -15.47
CA LEU A 307 3.51 17.78 -15.40
C LEU A 307 3.52 17.11 -14.02
N ALA A 308 3.45 17.89 -12.94
CA ALA A 308 3.43 17.38 -11.58
C ALA A 308 2.19 16.51 -11.32
N ALA A 309 1.03 16.93 -11.83
CA ALA A 309 -0.20 16.16 -11.69
C ALA A 309 -0.12 14.81 -12.42
N CYS A 310 0.39 14.79 -13.65
CA CYS A 310 0.61 13.55 -14.41
C CYS A 310 1.54 12.59 -13.65
N PHE A 311 2.63 13.11 -13.09
CA PHE A 311 3.58 12.30 -12.33
C PHE A 311 3.04 11.83 -10.97
N LEU A 312 2.24 12.64 -10.27
CA LEU A 312 1.56 12.20 -9.04
C LEU A 312 0.53 11.09 -9.30
N LEU A 313 -0.16 11.14 -10.44
CA LEU A 313 -1.10 10.08 -10.85
C LEU A 313 -0.37 8.77 -11.18
N SER A 314 0.87 8.83 -11.69
CA SER A 314 1.72 7.63 -11.82
C SER A 314 2.03 7.03 -10.44
N MET A 315 2.32 7.85 -9.43
CA MET A 315 2.55 7.37 -8.06
C MET A 315 1.30 6.72 -7.46
N TYR A 316 0.10 7.22 -7.78
CA TYR A 316 -1.15 6.58 -7.39
C TYR A 316 -1.29 5.19 -8.01
N GLU A 317 -1.03 5.05 -9.32
CA GLU A 317 -1.04 3.77 -10.03
C GLU A 317 -0.03 2.78 -9.43
N LEU A 318 1.17 3.25 -9.05
CA LEU A 318 2.17 2.42 -8.40
C LEU A 318 1.68 1.88 -7.04
N TYR A 319 0.97 2.70 -6.27
CA TYR A 319 0.48 2.27 -4.96
C TYR A 319 -0.78 1.41 -5.06
N GLN A 320 -1.79 1.80 -5.82
CA GLN A 320 -3.07 1.07 -5.83
C GLN A 320 -3.18 0.02 -6.92
N CYS A 321 -2.43 0.14 -8.00
CA CYS A 321 -2.57 -0.71 -9.18
C CYS A 321 -4.04 -0.98 -9.53
N PRO A 322 -4.89 0.07 -9.68
CA PRO A 322 -6.33 -0.10 -9.88
C PRO A 322 -6.68 -0.98 -11.09
N GLY A 323 -5.84 -0.95 -12.13
CA GLY A 323 -5.98 -1.81 -13.31
C GLY A 323 -5.49 -3.25 -13.12
N GLY A 324 -4.92 -3.59 -11.97
CA GLY A 324 -4.32 -4.91 -11.70
C GLY A 324 -3.10 -5.23 -12.57
N ASN A 325 -2.50 -4.24 -13.22
CA ASN A 325 -1.33 -4.40 -14.09
C ASN A 325 -0.51 -3.10 -14.21
N LYS A 326 0.71 -3.20 -14.76
CA LYS A 326 1.64 -2.07 -14.88
C LYS A 326 1.27 -1.01 -15.95
N ARG A 327 0.24 -1.21 -16.79
CA ARG A 327 -0.01 -0.34 -17.95
C ARG A 327 -0.37 1.10 -17.55
N GLY A 328 -1.18 1.30 -16.51
CA GLY A 328 -1.58 2.63 -16.05
C GLY A 328 -0.36 3.43 -15.59
N TYR A 329 0.45 2.83 -14.71
CA TYR A 329 1.73 3.38 -14.28
C TYR A 329 2.65 3.75 -15.45
N VAL A 330 2.87 2.79 -16.36
CA VAL A 330 3.75 2.99 -17.52
C VAL A 330 3.25 4.13 -18.41
N SER A 331 1.94 4.20 -18.67
CA SER A 331 1.34 5.25 -19.52
C SER A 331 1.50 6.65 -18.92
N HIS A 332 1.36 6.82 -17.61
CA HIS A 332 1.59 8.12 -16.96
C HIS A 332 3.05 8.53 -16.98
N CYS A 333 3.97 7.57 -16.77
CA CYS A 333 5.39 7.84 -16.86
C CYS A 333 5.81 8.21 -18.30
N ASP A 334 5.28 7.52 -19.31
CA ASP A 334 5.45 7.89 -20.73
C ASP A 334 4.91 9.29 -21.01
N GLY A 335 3.70 9.59 -20.53
CA GLY A 335 3.07 10.90 -20.66
C GLY A 335 3.86 12.01 -19.98
N SER A 336 4.34 11.76 -18.76
CA SER A 336 5.17 12.71 -18.00
C SER A 336 6.49 12.98 -18.72
N LEU A 337 7.15 11.94 -19.23
CA LEU A 337 8.40 12.06 -19.97
C LEU A 337 8.18 12.82 -21.29
N ARG A 338 7.07 12.54 -22.00
CA ARG A 338 6.71 13.26 -23.22
C ARG A 338 6.38 14.73 -22.96
N LEU A 339 5.68 15.03 -21.87
CA LEU A 339 5.38 16.41 -21.47
C LEU A 339 6.66 17.17 -21.11
N ALA A 340 7.58 16.56 -20.36
CA ALA A 340 8.88 17.15 -20.10
C ALA A 340 9.60 17.47 -21.43
N GLN A 341 9.64 16.50 -22.36
CA GLN A 341 10.25 16.72 -23.68
C GLN A 341 9.62 17.89 -24.46
N LEU A 342 8.28 17.97 -24.49
CA LEU A 342 7.56 19.01 -25.23
C LEU A 342 7.75 20.42 -24.64
N ARG A 343 8.01 20.52 -23.33
CA ARG A 343 8.29 21.78 -22.65
C ARG A 343 9.68 22.34 -22.98
N GLY A 344 10.58 21.48 -23.48
CA GLY A 344 11.96 21.82 -23.78
C GLY A 344 12.86 21.85 -22.53
N PRO A 345 14.18 21.69 -22.71
CA PRO A 345 15.11 21.60 -21.58
C PRO A 345 15.25 22.92 -20.80
N GLU A 346 14.99 24.08 -21.42
CA GLU A 346 15.00 25.40 -20.79
C GLU A 346 13.95 25.52 -19.69
N ALA A 347 12.82 24.82 -19.83
CA ALA A 347 11.75 24.82 -18.84
C ALA A 347 12.14 24.13 -17.52
N HIS A 348 13.30 23.45 -17.47
CA HIS A 348 13.73 22.59 -16.37
C HIS A 348 15.05 23.02 -15.73
N GLN A 349 15.42 24.29 -15.85
CA GLN A 349 16.71 24.81 -15.39
C GLN A 349 16.76 25.24 -13.92
N HIS A 350 15.60 25.44 -13.28
CA HIS A 350 15.52 26.00 -11.93
C HIS A 350 14.32 25.50 -11.13
N GLY A 351 14.42 25.66 -9.81
CA GLY A 351 13.29 25.58 -8.88
C GLY A 351 12.51 24.26 -8.96
N PHE A 352 11.18 24.37 -8.81
CA PHE A 352 10.28 23.23 -8.81
C PHE A 352 10.38 22.42 -10.11
N ALA A 353 10.37 23.08 -11.27
CA ALA A 353 10.47 22.44 -12.58
C ALA A 353 11.73 21.58 -12.76
N HIS A 354 12.88 22.03 -12.24
CA HIS A 354 14.13 21.26 -12.25
C HIS A 354 14.02 20.03 -11.35
N SER A 355 13.57 20.21 -10.09
CA SER A 355 13.43 19.08 -9.17
C SER A 355 12.46 18.01 -9.69
N LEU A 356 11.36 18.42 -10.32
CA LEU A 356 10.39 17.53 -10.95
C LEU A 356 10.97 16.82 -12.17
N PHE A 357 11.77 17.52 -12.98
CA PHE A 357 12.48 16.93 -14.10
C PHE A 357 13.42 15.81 -13.65
N LEU A 358 14.16 15.97 -12.55
CA LEU A 358 15.04 14.91 -12.05
C LEU A 358 14.27 13.62 -11.70
N ALA A 359 13.06 13.75 -11.14
CA ALA A 359 12.20 12.61 -10.83
C ALA A 359 11.64 11.93 -12.09
N VAL A 360 11.19 12.73 -13.07
CA VAL A 360 10.70 12.22 -14.37
C VAL A 360 11.83 11.58 -15.17
N ARG A 361 13.02 12.20 -15.18
CA ARG A 361 14.24 11.72 -15.86
C ARG A 361 14.65 10.35 -15.33
N PHE A 362 14.69 10.17 -14.02
CA PHE A 362 14.98 8.87 -13.39
C PHE A 362 14.03 7.77 -13.90
N GLN A 363 12.72 8.02 -13.89
CA GLN A 363 11.73 7.05 -14.38
C GLN A 363 11.88 6.79 -15.88
N GLY A 364 12.14 7.83 -16.67
CA GLY A 364 12.35 7.70 -18.12
C GLY A 364 13.55 6.82 -18.47
N ILE A 365 14.65 6.94 -17.72
CA ILE A 365 15.84 6.08 -17.91
C ILE A 365 15.52 4.62 -17.60
N LEU A 366 14.81 4.35 -16.49
CA LEU A 366 14.41 2.97 -16.15
C LEU A 366 13.49 2.35 -17.21
N GLN A 367 12.58 3.13 -17.79
CA GLN A 367 11.72 2.64 -18.87
C GLN A 367 12.48 2.40 -20.18
N ALA A 368 13.45 3.27 -20.50
CA ALA A 368 14.33 3.08 -21.64
C ALA A 368 15.12 1.76 -21.51
N LEU A 369 15.60 1.46 -20.29
CA LEU A 369 16.22 0.18 -19.95
C LEU A 369 15.25 -1.00 -20.09
N ASP A 370 14.02 -0.94 -19.56
CA ASP A 370 13.03 -2.04 -19.69
C ASP A 370 12.70 -2.35 -21.17
N ARG A 371 12.77 -1.34 -22.03
CA ARG A 371 12.38 -1.44 -23.45
C ARG A 371 13.56 -1.64 -24.42
N HIS A 372 14.79 -1.55 -23.94
CA HIS A 372 15.99 -1.44 -24.76
C HIS A 372 15.83 -0.39 -25.88
N GLN A 373 15.35 0.82 -25.54
CA GLN A 373 15.18 1.90 -26.51
C GLN A 373 16.02 3.12 -26.13
N PRO A 374 16.72 3.76 -27.08
CA PRO A 374 17.37 5.04 -26.83
C PRO A 374 16.37 6.08 -26.30
N THR A 375 16.87 7.03 -25.51
CA THR A 375 16.07 8.11 -24.92
C THR A 375 16.64 9.46 -25.29
N PHE A 376 15.79 10.47 -25.47
CA PHE A 376 16.25 11.85 -25.73
C PHE A 376 17.05 12.44 -24.57
N LEU A 377 16.96 11.82 -23.38
CA LEU A 377 17.68 12.25 -22.17
C LEU A 377 19.21 12.16 -22.31
N THR A 378 19.73 11.49 -23.35
CA THR A 378 21.17 11.46 -23.68
C THR A 378 21.57 12.48 -24.74
N GLU A 379 20.63 13.27 -25.26
CA GLU A 379 20.95 14.35 -26.20
C GLU A 379 21.71 15.47 -25.48
N PRO A 380 22.70 16.14 -26.11
CA PRO A 380 23.53 17.14 -25.44
C PRO A 380 22.74 18.27 -24.76
N GLU A 381 21.66 18.75 -25.38
CA GLU A 381 20.79 19.76 -24.79
C GLU A 381 20.14 19.27 -23.49
N TRP A 382 19.73 18.00 -23.44
CA TRP A 382 19.11 17.36 -22.27
C TRP A 382 20.11 16.83 -21.26
N MET A 383 21.42 16.95 -21.51
CA MET A 383 22.49 16.69 -20.56
C MET A 383 23.11 17.97 -20.00
N GLU A 384 22.99 19.11 -20.69
CA GLU A 384 23.66 20.35 -20.28
C GLU A 384 22.68 21.45 -19.85
N VAL A 385 21.63 21.69 -20.62
CA VAL A 385 20.75 22.86 -20.43
C VAL A 385 20.03 22.83 -19.08
N PRO A 386 19.42 21.71 -18.61
CA PRO A 386 18.78 21.66 -17.29
C PRO A 386 19.72 21.92 -16.10
N TRP A 387 21.04 21.75 -16.27
CA TRP A 387 22.05 21.95 -15.22
C TRP A 387 22.80 23.29 -15.33
N ARG A 388 22.35 24.18 -16.22
CA ARG A 388 23.01 25.47 -16.48
C ARG A 388 23.26 26.31 -15.22
N TYR A 389 22.37 26.24 -14.23
CA TYR A 389 22.45 27.02 -13.00
C TYR A 389 22.71 26.17 -11.75
N GLN A 390 22.71 24.85 -11.87
CA GLN A 390 22.96 23.93 -10.78
C GLN A 390 23.86 22.78 -11.25
N PRO A 391 25.05 22.61 -10.65
CA PRO A 391 25.95 21.54 -11.06
C PRO A 391 25.35 20.16 -10.76
N LYS A 392 25.62 19.20 -11.64
CA LYS A 392 25.27 17.79 -11.48
C LYS A 392 25.86 17.22 -10.19
N THR A 393 25.04 16.52 -9.43
CA THR A 393 25.48 15.70 -8.29
C THR A 393 26.19 14.42 -8.77
N MET A 394 26.74 13.64 -7.84
CA MET A 394 27.23 12.29 -8.17
C MET A 394 26.12 11.42 -8.77
N GLY A 395 24.93 11.43 -8.16
CA GLY A 395 23.77 10.69 -8.65
C GLY A 395 23.36 11.08 -10.07
N ASP A 396 23.37 12.37 -10.40
CA ASP A 396 23.00 12.86 -11.73
C ASP A 396 23.94 12.33 -12.82
N ARG A 397 25.25 12.34 -12.54
CA ARG A 397 26.30 11.83 -13.43
C ARG A 397 26.22 10.32 -13.62
N LEU A 398 25.94 9.57 -12.56
CA LEU A 398 25.68 8.12 -12.67
C LEU A 398 24.47 7.86 -13.59
N TRP A 399 23.39 8.63 -13.45
CA TRP A 399 22.24 8.52 -14.34
C TRP A 399 22.56 8.88 -15.79
N ASP A 400 23.46 9.83 -16.06
CA ASP A 400 23.89 10.13 -17.44
C ASP A 400 24.54 8.91 -18.11
N HIS A 401 25.28 8.12 -17.34
CA HIS A 401 25.94 6.92 -17.86
C HIS A 401 24.91 5.81 -18.08
N ILE A 402 24.05 5.57 -17.08
CA ILE A 402 22.97 4.58 -17.17
C ILE A 402 22.03 4.88 -18.35
N ALA A 403 21.77 6.16 -18.64
CA ALA A 403 20.93 6.57 -19.75
C ALA A 403 21.47 6.18 -21.15
N GLN A 404 22.77 5.91 -21.28
CA GLN A 404 23.39 5.48 -22.54
C GLN A 404 23.20 3.98 -22.82
N ALA A 405 23.09 3.16 -21.76
CA ALA A 405 22.97 1.71 -21.86
C ALA A 405 21.79 1.23 -22.74
N PRO A 406 20.57 1.83 -22.68
CA PRO A 406 19.47 1.45 -23.57
C PRO A 406 19.80 1.48 -25.06
N GLY A 407 20.63 2.45 -25.50
CA GLY A 407 21.05 2.52 -26.91
C GLY A 407 22.01 1.40 -27.31
N MET A 408 22.87 0.98 -26.38
CA MET A 408 23.76 -0.18 -26.57
C MET A 408 22.95 -1.48 -26.66
N MET A 409 21.98 -1.66 -25.76
CA MET A 409 21.07 -2.82 -25.75
C MET A 409 20.22 -2.86 -27.02
N ASN A 410 19.65 -1.72 -27.44
CA ASN A 410 18.90 -1.60 -28.69
C ASN A 410 19.70 -2.04 -29.93
N THR A 411 21.00 -1.74 -29.92
CA THR A 411 21.91 -2.11 -31.00
C THR A 411 22.16 -3.62 -30.98
N ALA A 412 22.38 -4.20 -29.80
CA ALA A 412 22.56 -5.63 -29.61
C ALA A 412 21.32 -6.46 -29.99
N ASP A 413 20.12 -5.97 -29.69
CA ASP A 413 18.84 -6.63 -30.02
C ASP A 413 18.65 -6.85 -31.53
N LYS A 414 19.33 -6.06 -32.37
CA LYS A 414 19.22 -6.13 -33.84
C LYS A 414 20.21 -7.10 -34.47
N PHE A 415 21.06 -7.78 -33.69
CA PHE A 415 22.09 -8.68 -34.23
C PHE A 415 21.53 -9.80 -35.09
N ASN A 416 20.35 -10.33 -34.76
CA ASN A 416 19.67 -11.37 -35.55
C ASN A 416 19.24 -10.90 -36.97
N LEU A 417 19.21 -9.59 -37.23
CA LEU A 417 18.86 -8.99 -38.53
C LEU A 417 20.09 -8.63 -39.36
N MET A 418 21.30 -8.82 -38.84
CA MET A 418 22.55 -8.36 -39.44
C MET A 418 23.35 -9.50 -40.07
N ARG A 419 24.21 -9.16 -41.03
CA ARG A 419 25.19 -10.11 -41.60
C ARG A 419 26.35 -10.33 -40.63
N PRO A 420 27.05 -11.47 -40.67
CA PRO A 420 28.16 -11.78 -39.75
C PRO A 420 29.23 -10.68 -39.63
N ILE A 421 29.59 -10.01 -40.73
CA ILE A 421 30.57 -8.91 -40.72
C ILE A 421 30.02 -7.65 -40.05
N GLU A 422 28.72 -7.38 -40.18
CA GLU A 422 28.04 -6.26 -39.53
C GLU A 422 27.91 -6.52 -38.03
N ILE A 423 27.59 -7.77 -37.65
CA ILE A 423 27.56 -8.20 -36.25
C ILE A 423 28.94 -8.00 -35.62
N LEU A 424 30.03 -8.39 -36.29
CA LEU A 424 31.39 -8.19 -35.77
C LEU A 424 31.68 -6.71 -35.53
N SER A 425 31.49 -5.86 -36.54
CA SER A 425 31.73 -4.42 -36.43
C SER A 425 30.89 -3.80 -35.31
N THR A 426 29.60 -4.10 -35.29
CA THR A 426 28.66 -3.54 -34.31
C THR A 426 28.97 -4.05 -32.90
N THR A 427 29.37 -5.31 -32.75
CA THR A 427 29.76 -5.88 -31.45
C THR A 427 31.00 -5.18 -30.90
N LEU A 428 32.00 -4.94 -31.75
CA LEU A 428 33.20 -4.18 -31.37
C LEU A 428 32.84 -2.76 -30.93
N ASP A 429 31.99 -2.07 -31.69
CA ASP A 429 31.54 -0.71 -31.37
C ASP A 429 30.79 -0.67 -30.02
N VAL A 430 29.96 -1.67 -29.72
CA VAL A 430 29.24 -1.75 -28.44
C VAL A 430 30.20 -2.07 -27.30
N ILE A 431 31.15 -2.99 -27.48
CA ILE A 431 32.17 -3.32 -26.47
C ILE A 431 33.01 -2.09 -26.14
N GLU A 432 33.46 -1.33 -27.14
CA GLU A 432 34.21 -0.09 -26.95
C GLU A 432 33.42 0.92 -26.10
N LYS A 433 32.13 1.11 -26.41
CA LYS A 433 31.24 1.98 -25.62
C LYS A 433 31.06 1.50 -24.19
N CYS A 434 30.91 0.19 -23.97
CA CYS A 434 30.82 -0.37 -22.63
C CYS A 434 32.10 -0.10 -21.82
N TRP A 435 33.28 -0.27 -22.41
CA TRP A 435 34.54 0.02 -21.72
C TRP A 435 34.76 1.52 -21.48
N GLY A 436 34.37 2.39 -22.40
CA GLY A 436 34.40 3.84 -22.16
C GLY A 436 33.47 4.27 -21.02
N MET A 437 32.29 3.64 -20.92
CA MET A 437 31.38 3.83 -19.80
C MET A 437 31.98 3.30 -18.49
N ASP A 438 32.63 2.14 -18.50
CA ASP A 438 33.34 1.58 -17.34
C ASP A 438 34.40 2.54 -16.78
N GLU A 439 35.28 3.04 -17.65
CA GLU A 439 36.34 3.99 -17.29
C GLU A 439 35.74 5.25 -16.65
N SER A 440 34.74 5.84 -17.29
CA SER A 440 34.07 7.05 -16.79
C SER A 440 33.36 6.80 -15.45
N MET A 441 32.73 5.64 -15.27
CA MET A 441 32.09 5.26 -14.00
C MET A 441 33.13 5.03 -12.88
N GLN A 442 34.28 4.44 -13.19
CA GLN A 442 35.36 4.24 -12.22
C GLN A 442 35.94 5.59 -11.76
N GLU A 443 36.13 6.54 -12.67
CA GLU A 443 36.54 7.91 -12.31
C GLU A 443 35.54 8.59 -11.37
N LEU A 444 34.23 8.45 -11.66
CA LEU A 444 33.17 8.93 -10.79
C LEU A 444 33.22 8.27 -9.41
N TYR A 445 33.43 6.96 -9.35
CA TYR A 445 33.51 6.23 -8.09
C TYR A 445 34.72 6.65 -7.25
N HIS A 446 35.90 6.82 -7.86
CA HIS A 446 37.08 7.35 -7.17
C HIS A 446 36.84 8.79 -6.67
N SER A 447 36.15 9.63 -7.45
CA SER A 447 35.76 10.97 -7.00
C SER A 447 34.80 10.91 -5.80
N LEU A 448 33.93 9.91 -5.73
CA LEU A 448 33.04 9.70 -4.58
C LEU A 448 33.84 9.28 -3.34
N GLU A 449 34.77 8.32 -3.47
CA GLU A 449 35.65 7.90 -2.39
C GLU A 449 36.49 9.07 -1.83
N ALA A 450 37.01 9.92 -2.72
CA ALA A 450 37.77 11.11 -2.32
C ALA A 450 36.92 12.19 -1.63
N SER A 451 35.60 12.17 -1.81
CA SER A 451 34.68 13.18 -1.24
C SER A 451 34.34 12.94 0.23
N VAL A 452 34.68 11.78 0.78
CA VAL A 452 34.37 11.40 2.17
C VAL A 452 35.63 11.14 2.99
N PRO A 453 35.63 11.42 4.31
CA PRO A 453 36.82 11.28 5.16
C PRO A 453 37.15 9.82 5.54
N GLY A 454 36.45 8.83 4.98
CA GLY A 454 36.57 7.41 5.32
C GLY A 454 36.03 6.50 4.21
N PRO A 455 35.92 5.18 4.43
CA PRO A 455 35.39 4.28 3.41
C PRO A 455 33.91 4.58 3.14
N LEU A 456 33.46 4.31 1.91
CA LEU A 456 32.05 4.52 1.53
C LEU A 456 31.08 3.60 2.28
N TYR A 457 31.55 2.43 2.69
CA TYR A 457 30.76 1.43 3.39
C TYR A 457 31.61 0.55 4.31
N TRP A 458 30.94 -0.10 5.27
CA TRP A 458 31.54 -1.07 6.18
C TRP A 458 30.81 -2.41 6.07
N PRO A 459 31.50 -3.51 5.73
CA PRO A 459 30.89 -4.83 5.76
C PRO A 459 30.60 -5.25 7.20
N LYS A 460 29.39 -5.75 7.44
CA LYS A 460 28.92 -6.27 8.74
C LYS A 460 28.16 -7.57 8.54
N LEU A 461 28.20 -8.45 9.53
CA LEU A 461 27.34 -9.64 9.51
C LEU A 461 25.86 -9.24 9.53
N SER A 462 25.08 -9.82 8.63
CA SER A 462 23.66 -9.53 8.51
C SER A 462 22.89 -10.04 9.73
N THR A 463 22.13 -9.15 10.38
CA THR A 463 21.23 -9.49 11.49
C THR A 463 19.78 -9.71 11.04
N ARG A 464 19.46 -9.42 9.78
CA ARG A 464 18.10 -9.59 9.24
C ARG A 464 17.88 -11.02 8.79
N SER A 465 16.74 -11.59 9.15
CA SER A 465 16.33 -12.93 8.70
C SER A 465 15.55 -12.83 7.40
N SER A 466 15.85 -13.72 6.45
CA SER A 466 15.11 -13.91 5.19
C SER A 466 14.34 -15.22 5.23
N SER A 467 13.20 -15.30 4.54
CA SER A 467 12.49 -16.57 4.34
C SER A 467 13.27 -17.58 3.49
N ALA A 468 14.37 -17.13 2.85
CA ALA A 468 15.29 -17.97 2.11
C ALA A 468 16.50 -18.42 2.94
N ASP A 469 16.67 -17.90 4.17
CA ASP A 469 17.71 -18.37 5.08
C ASP A 469 17.43 -19.83 5.45
N ASP A 470 18.50 -20.63 5.58
CA ASP A 470 18.43 -22.04 5.91
C ASP A 470 19.18 -22.27 7.23
N ASP A 471 18.60 -23.06 8.12
CA ASP A 471 19.15 -23.27 9.46
C ASP A 471 20.49 -24.05 9.43
N ASP A 472 20.71 -24.86 8.39
CA ASP A 472 21.93 -25.67 8.22
C ASP A 472 22.97 -24.97 7.34
N LEU A 473 22.55 -24.29 6.27
CA LEU A 473 23.42 -23.60 5.31
C LEU A 473 23.69 -22.13 5.67
N GLY A 474 22.94 -21.59 6.64
CA GLY A 474 23.07 -20.21 7.12
C GLY A 474 22.30 -19.18 6.27
N LYS A 475 22.67 -17.92 6.46
CA LYS A 475 22.01 -16.79 5.77
C LYS A 475 22.40 -16.76 4.29
N VAL A 476 21.43 -16.52 3.41
CA VAL A 476 21.67 -16.35 1.96
C VAL A 476 22.55 -15.13 1.70
N PHE A 477 22.36 -14.07 2.48
CA PHE A 477 23.17 -12.86 2.44
C PHE A 477 23.83 -12.65 3.81
N PRO A 478 24.92 -13.37 4.11
CA PRO A 478 25.54 -13.35 5.44
C PRO A 478 26.25 -12.03 5.74
N VAL A 479 26.58 -11.26 4.71
CA VAL A 479 27.20 -9.93 4.82
C VAL A 479 26.20 -8.87 4.35
N SER A 480 26.07 -7.83 5.16
CA SER A 480 25.37 -6.59 4.86
C SER A 480 26.38 -5.43 4.82
N TYR A 481 26.07 -4.37 4.08
CA TYR A 481 26.91 -3.18 4.02
C TYR A 481 26.23 -2.03 4.75
N GLU A 482 26.94 -1.45 5.71
CA GLU A 482 26.53 -0.23 6.37
C GLU A 482 27.12 0.98 5.63
N PHE A 483 26.32 2.03 5.48
CA PHE A 483 26.70 3.27 4.81
C PHE A 483 26.51 4.44 5.78
N SER A 484 27.25 5.54 5.57
CA SER A 484 27.15 6.72 6.43
C SER A 484 25.86 7.52 6.25
N ASN A 485 25.22 7.41 5.09
CA ASN A 485 23.90 7.97 4.79
C ASN A 485 23.25 7.25 3.59
N LEU A 486 21.97 7.53 3.36
CA LEU A 486 21.19 6.90 2.30
C LEU A 486 21.67 7.30 0.88
N ALA A 487 22.24 8.49 0.70
CA ALA A 487 22.75 8.95 -0.59
C ALA A 487 23.93 8.10 -1.06
N ILE A 488 24.93 7.88 -0.19
CA ILE A 488 26.08 7.02 -0.51
C ILE A 488 25.61 5.59 -0.76
N ALA A 489 24.73 5.06 0.09
CA ALA A 489 24.15 3.73 -0.13
C ALA A 489 23.54 3.61 -1.53
N THR A 490 22.73 4.60 -1.92
CA THR A 490 22.03 4.61 -3.21
C THR A 490 23.02 4.69 -4.38
N TRP A 491 23.99 5.61 -4.33
CA TRP A 491 24.97 5.78 -5.41
C TRP A 491 25.88 4.56 -5.56
N SER A 492 26.36 3.98 -4.44
CA SER A 492 27.16 2.75 -4.47
C SER A 492 26.37 1.58 -5.05
N MET A 493 25.12 1.37 -4.62
CA MET A 493 24.27 0.30 -5.15
C MET A 493 23.98 0.51 -6.65
N MET A 494 23.70 1.73 -7.08
CA MET A 494 23.49 2.03 -8.50
C MET A 494 24.75 1.74 -9.33
N TYR A 495 25.91 2.17 -8.85
CA TYR A 495 27.20 1.92 -9.50
C TYR A 495 27.45 0.42 -9.65
N TRP A 496 27.38 -0.38 -8.57
CA TRP A 496 27.60 -1.82 -8.63
C TRP A 496 26.58 -2.55 -9.50
N SER A 497 25.31 -2.14 -9.43
CA SER A 497 24.25 -2.75 -10.24
C SER A 497 24.50 -2.51 -11.74
N THR A 498 24.92 -1.29 -12.09
CA THR A 498 25.25 -0.93 -13.47
C THR A 498 26.47 -1.70 -13.97
N LEU A 499 27.55 -1.79 -13.17
CA LEU A 499 28.72 -2.59 -13.53
C LEU A 499 28.38 -4.08 -13.71
N THR A 500 27.55 -4.63 -12.84
CA THR A 500 27.12 -6.04 -12.93
C THR A 500 26.39 -6.31 -14.24
N MET A 501 25.44 -5.43 -14.61
CA MET A 501 24.73 -5.54 -15.88
C MET A 501 25.67 -5.38 -17.08
N MET A 502 26.58 -4.41 -17.01
CA MET A 502 27.53 -4.10 -18.09
C MET A 502 28.53 -5.22 -18.30
N TYR A 503 29.17 -5.75 -17.26
CA TYR A 503 30.14 -6.85 -17.37
C TYR A 503 29.49 -8.15 -17.85
N ASN A 504 28.24 -8.41 -17.44
CA ASN A 504 27.46 -9.50 -18.00
C ASN A 504 27.24 -9.29 -19.51
N GLY A 505 26.83 -8.08 -19.92
CA GLY A 505 26.66 -7.72 -21.33
C GLY A 505 27.95 -7.88 -22.14
N ILE A 506 29.08 -7.37 -21.65
CA ILE A 506 30.40 -7.52 -22.28
C ILE A 506 30.76 -9.00 -22.45
N THR A 507 30.51 -9.82 -21.43
CA THR A 507 30.76 -11.27 -21.49
C THR A 507 29.95 -11.93 -22.62
N LEU A 508 28.66 -11.58 -22.73
CA LEU A 508 27.79 -12.08 -23.80
C LEU A 508 28.27 -11.62 -25.19
N LEU A 509 28.69 -10.36 -25.32
CA LEU A 509 29.21 -9.79 -26.57
C LEU A 509 30.50 -10.47 -27.03
N TYR A 510 31.43 -10.76 -26.12
CA TYR A 510 32.61 -11.58 -26.45
C TYR A 510 32.22 -13.00 -26.90
N GLY A 511 31.20 -13.59 -26.27
CA GLY A 511 30.62 -14.86 -26.72
C GLY A 511 30.10 -14.80 -28.15
N VAL A 512 29.38 -13.73 -28.52
CA VAL A 512 28.92 -13.49 -29.90
C VAL A 512 30.10 -13.47 -30.87
N MET A 513 31.16 -12.71 -30.57
CA MET A 513 32.34 -12.61 -31.44
C MET A 513 33.00 -13.97 -31.71
N GLN A 514 33.10 -14.83 -30.68
CA GLN A 514 33.70 -16.16 -30.81
C GLN A 514 32.90 -17.09 -31.73
N GLN A 515 31.59 -16.85 -31.85
CA GLN A 515 30.69 -17.69 -32.65
C GLN A 515 30.57 -17.25 -34.11
N ILE A 516 31.03 -16.04 -34.46
CA ILE A 516 30.92 -15.50 -35.82
C ILE A 516 31.65 -16.43 -36.81
N PRO A 517 30.97 -16.94 -37.86
CA PRO A 517 31.57 -17.88 -38.79
C PRO A 517 32.72 -17.21 -39.55
N THR A 518 33.89 -17.84 -39.51
CA THR A 518 35.02 -17.49 -40.37
C THR A 518 34.83 -18.14 -41.76
N ARG A 519 35.51 -17.64 -42.81
CA ARG A 519 35.42 -18.17 -44.20
C ARG A 519 35.56 -19.71 -44.34
N ARG A 520 36.14 -20.41 -43.36
CA ARG A 520 36.20 -21.89 -43.33
C ARG A 520 34.88 -22.57 -42.95
N ASN A 521 34.00 -21.90 -42.19
CA ASN A 521 32.73 -22.43 -41.69
C ASN A 521 31.52 -22.08 -42.57
N GLU A 522 31.60 -21.05 -43.42
CA GLU A 522 30.52 -20.64 -44.34
C GLU A 522 30.15 -21.77 -45.33
N GLN A 523 31.13 -22.54 -45.81
CA GLN A 523 30.89 -23.67 -46.73
C GLN A 523 30.04 -24.80 -46.13
N ARG A 524 29.99 -24.94 -44.80
CA ARG A 524 29.13 -25.94 -44.12
C ARG A 524 27.72 -25.43 -43.83
N MET A 525 27.52 -24.11 -43.75
CA MET A 525 26.24 -23.50 -43.31
C MET A 525 25.26 -23.19 -44.44
N HIS A 526 25.71 -23.10 -45.70
CA HIS A 526 24.82 -22.92 -46.86
C HIS A 526 23.77 -24.03 -47.05
N LEU A 527 23.89 -25.16 -46.33
CA LEU A 527 22.95 -26.28 -46.41
C LEU A 527 21.83 -26.26 -45.34
N ARG A 528 21.84 -25.34 -44.36
CA ARG A 528 20.89 -25.37 -43.21
C ARG A 528 20.38 -24.01 -42.71
N GLY A 529 20.11 -23.07 -43.62
CA GLY A 529 19.31 -21.87 -43.30
C GLY A 529 19.91 -20.91 -42.26
N GLY A 530 20.84 -20.05 -42.69
CA GLY A 530 21.31 -18.88 -41.93
C GLY A 530 22.11 -19.18 -40.64
N TRP A 531 23.01 -18.27 -40.26
CA TRP A 531 23.70 -18.34 -38.96
C TRP A 531 23.04 -17.36 -37.98
N VAL A 532 22.71 -17.84 -36.79
CA VAL A 532 22.18 -17.04 -35.67
C VAL A 532 23.03 -17.35 -34.42
N PRO A 533 23.53 -16.32 -33.69
CA PRO A 533 24.26 -16.51 -32.43
C PRO A 533 23.46 -17.33 -31.41
N GLU A 534 24.12 -18.14 -30.58
CA GLU A 534 23.45 -19.02 -29.61
C GLU A 534 22.61 -18.26 -28.58
N ILE A 535 22.99 -17.02 -28.22
CA ILE A 535 22.19 -16.16 -27.34
C ILE A 535 20.80 -15.84 -27.90
N PHE A 536 20.58 -16.04 -29.21
CA PHE A 536 19.29 -15.84 -29.88
C PHE A 536 18.66 -17.15 -30.37
N ARG A 537 19.27 -18.31 -30.09
CA ARG A 537 18.64 -19.59 -30.36
C ARG A 537 17.61 -19.84 -29.25
N TYR A 538 16.33 -19.69 -29.59
CA TYR A 538 15.24 -20.11 -28.73
C TYR A 538 15.40 -21.59 -28.40
N ASP A 539 15.67 -21.91 -27.14
CA ASP A 539 15.53 -23.26 -26.60
C ASP A 539 14.09 -23.42 -26.11
N GLU A 540 13.30 -24.28 -26.76
CA GLU A 540 11.91 -24.57 -26.36
C GLU A 540 11.81 -25.14 -24.94
N THR A 541 12.93 -25.48 -24.30
CA THR A 541 12.96 -26.09 -22.96
C THR A 541 13.10 -25.10 -21.79
N THR A 542 13.31 -23.80 -22.02
CA THR A 542 13.48 -22.81 -20.93
C THR A 542 12.34 -21.80 -20.83
N ALA A 543 11.10 -22.22 -21.08
CA ALA A 543 9.93 -21.45 -20.69
C ALA A 543 9.69 -21.55 -19.18
N ILE A 544 10.45 -20.80 -18.38
CA ILE A 544 10.01 -20.46 -17.01
C ILE A 544 8.89 -19.44 -17.17
N VAL A 545 7.67 -19.95 -17.21
CA VAL A 545 6.46 -19.16 -17.06
C VAL A 545 6.51 -18.51 -15.69
N ALA A 546 6.92 -17.23 -15.64
CA ALA A 546 6.58 -16.37 -14.52
C ALA A 546 5.06 -16.28 -14.49
N LYS A 547 4.44 -17.05 -13.57
CA LYS A 547 3.01 -16.92 -13.28
C LYS A 547 2.77 -15.49 -12.81
N SER A 548 1.96 -14.78 -13.59
CA SER A 548 1.34 -13.48 -13.28
C SER A 548 0.58 -13.48 -11.97
#